data_AF-A0AAV5XAF9-F1
#
_entry.id   AF-A0AAV5XAF9-F1
#
_cell.length_a   1.000
_cell.length_b   1.000
_cell.length_c   1.000
_cell.angle_alpha   90.00
_cell.angle_beta   90.00
_cell.angle_gamma   90.00
#
_symmetry.space_group_name_H-M   'P 1'
#
loop_
_entity.id
_entity.type
_entity.pdbx_description
1 polymer ?
#
loop_
_entity_poly.entity_id
_entity_poly.type
_entity_poly.pdbx_seq_one_letter_code
_entity_poly.pdbx_strand_id
1 'polypeptide(L)'
;MLGDEKLWVRGVTYGTFRPGADGTPYPVRSVVERDFAAMAANGFNTVRVYTVPPRWLLDVAASRALRVMVGVPWEQHVTFLDDRRQVRDIERRVRAGAREVAGHPALLCLAIGNEIPAPIVRWHGAHAIADHLERLYEAVKEEDPDALVTYVNYPTTEYLELPFLDLVCFNVY
;
A
#
# COMPACT_ATOMS: atom_id res chain seq x y z
N MET A 1 -14.23 -7.33 -6.81
CA MET A 1 -15.69 -7.09 -6.81
C MET A 1 -16.07 -6.48 -5.47
N LEU A 2 -17.10 -5.64 -5.39
CA LEU A 2 -17.73 -5.25 -4.13
C LEU A 2 -19.07 -5.96 -4.06
N GLY A 3 -19.14 -7.06 -3.30
CA GLY A 3 -20.24 -8.03 -3.47
C GLY A 3 -20.23 -8.58 -4.90
N ASP A 4 -21.37 -8.48 -5.58
CA ASP A 4 -21.55 -8.97 -6.96
C ASP A 4 -21.25 -7.92 -8.04
N GLU A 5 -20.80 -6.71 -7.66
CA GLU A 5 -20.53 -5.63 -8.60
C GLU A 5 -19.03 -5.43 -8.86
N LYS A 6 -18.70 -5.12 -10.12
CA LYS A 6 -17.34 -4.72 -10.49
C LYS A 6 -17.05 -3.31 -9.98
N LEU A 7 -16.05 -3.20 -9.11
CA LEU A 7 -15.52 -1.91 -8.69
C LEU A 7 -14.56 -1.36 -9.75
N TRP A 8 -14.92 -0.23 -10.35
CA TRP A 8 -14.01 0.57 -11.17
C TRP A 8 -13.26 1.55 -10.27
N VAL A 9 -11.95 1.35 -10.11
CA VAL A 9 -11.10 2.20 -9.27
C VAL A 9 -10.86 3.54 -9.99
N ARG A 10 -11.32 4.63 -9.38
CA ARG A 10 -11.08 6.02 -9.78
C ARG A 10 -10.30 6.67 -8.65
N GLY A 11 -9.00 6.45 -8.70
CA GLY A 11 -8.05 6.79 -7.64
C GLY A 11 -7.40 8.15 -7.80
N VAL A 12 -7.06 8.77 -6.68
CA VAL A 12 -6.12 9.91 -6.61
C VAL A 12 -5.11 9.67 -5.48
N THR A 13 -3.90 10.18 -5.63
CA THR A 13 -2.87 10.09 -4.59
C THR A 13 -3.10 11.14 -3.51
N TYR A 14 -2.77 10.81 -2.26
CA TYR A 14 -2.85 11.71 -1.13
C TYR A 14 -1.60 11.58 -0.27
N GLY A 15 -0.67 12.51 -0.50
CA GLY A 15 0.64 12.55 0.13
C GLY A 15 1.78 12.16 -0.82
N THR A 16 3.01 12.04 -0.32
CA THR A 16 3.40 12.16 1.10
C THR A 16 3.31 13.59 1.63
N PHE A 17 3.09 13.72 2.95
CA PHE A 17 3.07 15.02 3.62
C PHE A 17 4.22 15.11 4.63
N ARG A 18 4.56 16.34 4.99
CA ARG A 18 5.45 16.60 6.13
C ARG A 18 4.75 16.17 7.42
N PRO A 19 5.41 15.41 8.31
CA PRO A 19 4.84 15.06 9.61
C PRO A 19 4.41 16.29 10.42
N GLY A 20 3.26 16.18 11.08
CA GLY A 20 2.78 17.14 12.07
C GLY A 20 3.60 17.13 13.36
N ALA A 21 3.21 17.98 14.31
CA ALA A 21 3.87 18.06 15.63
C ALA A 21 3.73 16.75 16.45
N ASP A 22 2.70 15.96 16.16
CA ASP A 22 2.44 14.64 16.73
C ASP A 22 3.17 13.50 15.99
N GLY A 23 3.95 13.83 14.95
CA GLY A 23 4.65 12.87 14.10
C GLY A 23 3.77 12.19 13.05
N THR A 24 2.47 12.49 13.00
CA THR A 24 1.56 11.90 12.00
C THR A 24 1.89 12.47 10.61
N PRO A 25 2.16 11.64 9.59
CA PRO A 25 2.52 12.09 8.24
C PRO A 25 1.29 12.48 7.39
N TYR A 26 0.29 13.09 8.02
CA TYR A 26 -0.96 13.53 7.39
C TYR A 26 -1.38 14.90 7.92
N PRO A 27 -2.13 15.69 7.13
CA PRO A 27 -2.76 16.91 7.61
C PRO A 27 -3.69 16.62 8.79
N VAL A 28 -3.98 17.66 9.57
CA VAL A 28 -4.97 17.58 10.65
C VAL A 28 -6.32 17.10 10.10
N ARG A 29 -7.07 16.37 10.94
CA ARG A 29 -8.33 15.71 10.54
C ARG A 29 -9.30 16.60 9.76
N SER A 30 -9.47 17.87 10.15
CA SER A 30 -10.38 18.79 9.47
C SER A 30 -9.96 19.16 8.04
N VAL A 31 -8.66 19.08 7.72
CA VAL A 31 -8.16 19.23 6.35
C VAL A 31 -8.48 17.96 5.55
N VAL A 32 -8.17 16.78 6.09
CA VAL A 32 -8.47 15.50 5.45
C VAL A 32 -9.98 15.35 5.16
N GLU A 33 -10.84 15.75 6.11
CA GLU A 33 -12.30 15.72 5.92
C GLU A 33 -12.78 16.60 4.76
N ARG A 34 -12.18 17.78 4.55
CA ARG A 34 -12.47 18.64 3.39
C ARG A 34 -11.92 18.05 2.10
N ASP A 35 -10.68 17.59 2.12
CA ASP A 35 -10.01 17.06 0.93
C ASP A 35 -10.76 15.82 0.42
N PHE A 36 -11.12 14.89 1.30
CA PHE A 36 -11.87 13.69 0.93
C PHE A 36 -13.29 14.01 0.50
N ALA A 37 -13.94 15.01 1.09
CA ALA A 37 -15.23 15.49 0.60
C ALA A 37 -15.12 16.06 -0.82
N ALA A 38 -14.07 16.84 -1.11
CA ALA A 38 -13.82 17.37 -2.44
C ALA A 38 -13.51 16.27 -3.46
N MET A 39 -12.70 15.27 -3.09
CA MET A 39 -12.41 14.12 -3.95
C MET A 39 -13.68 13.34 -4.32
N ALA A 40 -14.51 13.01 -3.32
CA ALA A 40 -15.77 12.32 -3.54
C ALA A 40 -16.73 13.15 -4.41
N ALA A 41 -16.84 14.46 -4.18
CA ALA A 41 -17.65 15.36 -4.97
C ALA A 41 -17.19 15.48 -6.44
N ASN A 42 -15.90 15.22 -6.71
CA ASN A 42 -15.32 15.20 -8.06
C ASN A 42 -15.31 13.78 -8.68
N GLY A 43 -16.02 12.82 -8.08
CA GLY A 43 -16.22 11.49 -8.65
C GLY A 43 -15.10 10.48 -8.39
N PHE A 44 -14.11 10.82 -7.56
CA PHE A 44 -13.13 9.84 -7.08
C PHE A 44 -13.80 8.90 -6.07
N ASN A 45 -13.38 7.63 -6.07
CA ASN A 45 -13.86 6.62 -5.13
C ASN A 45 -12.72 5.93 -4.36
N THR A 46 -11.47 6.26 -4.68
CA THR A 46 -10.30 5.63 -4.09
C THR A 46 -9.21 6.67 -3.82
N VAL A 47 -8.49 6.51 -2.72
CA VAL A 47 -7.34 7.32 -2.37
C VAL A 47 -6.13 6.42 -2.17
N ARG A 48 -5.00 6.77 -2.79
CA ARG A 48 -3.70 6.10 -2.56
C ARG A 48 -2.89 6.89 -1.55
N VAL A 49 -2.50 6.24 -0.46
CA VAL A 49 -1.57 6.79 0.52
C VAL A 49 -0.28 5.96 0.57
N TYR A 50 0.84 6.60 0.91
CA TYR A 50 2.18 5.98 0.87
C TYR A 50 2.76 5.65 2.25
N THR A 51 2.02 5.95 3.31
CA THR A 51 2.35 5.59 4.70
C THR A 51 1.12 4.98 5.34
N VAL A 52 1.28 4.12 6.36
CA VAL A 52 0.13 3.54 7.06
C VAL A 52 -0.64 4.66 7.77
N PRO A 53 -1.91 4.93 7.43
CA PRO A 53 -2.64 6.02 8.03
C PRO A 53 -3.18 5.64 9.41
N PRO A 54 -3.40 6.61 10.31
CA PRO A 54 -4.16 6.37 11.52
C PRO A 54 -5.60 5.97 11.17
N ARG A 55 -6.24 5.13 11.99
CA ARG A 55 -7.61 4.63 11.72
C ARG A 55 -8.64 5.74 11.49
N TRP A 56 -8.51 6.89 12.15
CA TRP A 56 -9.44 8.01 11.93
C TRP A 56 -9.45 8.52 10.48
N LEU A 57 -8.34 8.40 9.73
CA LEU A 57 -8.31 8.79 8.32
C LEU A 57 -9.13 7.80 7.48
N LEU A 58 -9.06 6.51 7.82
CA LEU A 58 -9.89 5.49 7.19
C LEU A 58 -11.37 5.67 7.55
N ASP A 59 -11.69 6.08 8.79
CA ASP A 59 -13.07 6.44 9.18
C ASP A 59 -13.60 7.61 8.32
N VAL A 60 -12.77 8.63 8.09
CA VAL A 60 -13.12 9.76 7.22
C VAL A 60 -13.33 9.27 5.78
N ALA A 61 -12.48 8.38 5.27
CA ALA A 61 -12.65 7.78 3.93
C ALA A 61 -13.99 7.03 3.82
N ALA A 62 -14.30 6.16 4.79
CA ALA A 62 -15.56 5.44 4.85
C ALA A 62 -16.77 6.37 4.84
N SER A 63 -16.72 7.47 5.61
CA SER A 63 -17.80 8.46 5.68
C SER A 63 -18.07 9.18 4.36
N ARG A 64 -17.11 9.15 3.42
CA ARG A 64 -17.19 9.74 2.08
C ARG A 64 -17.32 8.70 0.97
N ALA A 65 -17.60 7.44 1.31
CA ALA A 65 -17.62 6.31 0.38
C ALA A 65 -16.32 6.17 -0.45
N LEU A 66 -15.19 6.60 0.12
CA LEU A 66 -13.87 6.42 -0.44
C LEU A 66 -13.26 5.12 0.10
N ARG A 67 -12.57 4.39 -0.78
CA ARG A 67 -11.69 3.29 -0.40
C ARG A 67 -10.24 3.78 -0.35
N VAL A 68 -9.38 3.14 0.43
CA VAL A 68 -7.99 3.56 0.64
C VAL A 68 -7.05 2.43 0.26
N MET A 69 -6.15 2.71 -0.68
CA MET A 69 -5.03 1.87 -1.04
C MET A 69 -3.84 2.28 -0.18
N VAL A 70 -3.43 1.44 0.78
CA VAL A 70 -2.43 1.79 1.79
C VAL A 70 -1.06 1.23 1.41
N GLY A 71 -0.07 2.09 1.21
CA GLY A 71 1.33 1.69 1.06
C GLY A 71 2.04 1.56 2.39
N VAL A 72 2.80 0.47 2.57
CA VAL A 72 3.76 0.34 3.67
C VAL A 72 5.14 0.77 3.15
N PRO A 73 5.73 1.86 3.66
CA PRO A 73 7.03 2.33 3.20
C PRO A 73 8.13 1.45 3.79
N TRP A 74 9.14 1.13 2.99
CA TRP A 74 10.42 0.55 3.41
C TRP A 74 11.48 0.80 2.33
N GLU A 75 12.75 0.49 2.64
CA GLU A 75 13.93 0.86 1.85
C GLU A 75 14.10 0.01 0.58
N GLN A 76 13.15 0.09 -0.35
CA GLN A 76 13.10 -0.68 -1.60
C GLN A 76 14.14 -0.30 -2.67
N HIS A 77 14.91 0.77 -2.43
CA HIS A 77 15.91 1.32 -3.37
C HIS A 77 17.35 0.94 -3.02
N VAL A 78 17.58 0.10 -2.00
CA VAL A 78 18.92 -0.40 -1.63
C VAL A 78 18.99 -1.92 -1.83
N THR A 79 20.16 -2.54 -1.63
CA THR A 79 20.32 -4.01 -1.67
C THR A 79 19.79 -4.67 -0.40
N PHE A 80 18.51 -4.46 -0.10
CA PHE A 80 17.87 -4.77 1.18
C PHE A 80 17.89 -6.26 1.57
N LEU A 81 18.15 -7.17 0.61
CA LEU A 81 18.29 -8.60 0.89
C LEU A 81 19.67 -8.99 1.43
N ASP A 82 20.68 -8.12 1.35
CA ASP A 82 22.03 -8.40 1.84
C ASP A 82 22.10 -8.41 3.38
N ASP A 83 21.18 -7.71 4.06
CA ASP A 83 21.10 -7.67 5.52
C ASP A 83 19.85 -8.38 6.06
N ARG A 84 20.07 -9.53 6.70
CA ARG A 84 19.00 -10.29 7.37
C ARG A 84 18.27 -9.51 8.48
N ARG A 85 18.90 -8.49 9.08
CA ARG A 85 18.22 -7.61 10.05
C ARG A 85 17.24 -6.70 9.31
N GLN A 86 17.64 -6.14 8.17
CA GLN A 86 16.78 -5.32 7.33
C GLN A 86 15.58 -6.11 6.79
N VAL A 87 15.79 -7.32 6.25
CA VAL A 87 14.68 -8.20 5.79
C VAL A 87 13.63 -8.44 6.88
N ARG A 88 14.08 -8.74 8.11
CA ARG A 88 13.17 -8.96 9.25
C ARG A 88 12.50 -7.68 9.72
N ASP A 89 13.17 -6.53 9.59
CA ASP A 89 12.57 -5.24 9.94
C ASP A 89 11.48 -4.84 8.96
N ILE A 90 11.70 -5.05 7.66
CA ILE A 90 10.70 -4.84 6.60
C ILE A 90 9.45 -5.69 6.90
N GLU A 91 9.63 -6.99 7.15
CA GLU A 91 8.53 -7.89 7.47
C GLU A 91 7.76 -7.44 8.73
N ARG A 92 8.46 -7.05 9.80
CA ARG A 92 7.82 -6.50 11.01
C ARG A 92 7.03 -5.23 10.71
N ARG A 93 7.54 -4.32 9.89
CA ARG A 93 6.86 -3.06 9.52
C ARG A 93 5.62 -3.32 8.68
N VAL A 94 5.69 -4.26 7.74
CA VAL A 94 4.52 -4.69 6.94
C VAL A 94 3.46 -5.32 7.83
N ARG A 95 3.86 -6.24 8.71
CA ARG A 95 2.95 -6.87 9.68
C ARG A 95 2.27 -5.86 10.60
N ALA A 96 3.06 -4.94 11.18
CA ALA A 96 2.52 -3.87 12.02
C ALA A 96 1.56 -2.97 11.22
N GLY A 97 1.94 -2.57 10.00
CA GLY A 97 1.10 -1.78 9.12
C GLY A 97 -0.23 -2.45 8.76
N ALA A 98 -0.20 -3.76 8.48
CA ALA A 98 -1.38 -4.56 8.22
C ALA A 98 -2.31 -4.59 9.45
N ARG A 99 -1.77 -4.86 10.63
CA ARG A 99 -2.54 -4.92 11.89
C ARG A 99 -3.26 -3.60 12.20
N GLU A 100 -2.64 -2.45 11.96
CA GLU A 100 -3.23 -1.14 12.23
C GLU A 100 -4.51 -0.88 11.40
N VAL A 101 -4.52 -1.37 10.16
CA VAL A 101 -5.63 -1.14 9.21
C VAL A 101 -6.55 -2.34 9.02
N ALA A 102 -6.24 -3.47 9.67
CA ALA A 102 -6.97 -4.73 9.54
C ALA A 102 -8.47 -4.57 9.78
N GLY A 103 -9.27 -5.26 8.96
CA GLY A 103 -10.72 -5.30 9.00
C GLY A 103 -11.42 -3.95 8.78
N HIS A 104 -10.70 -2.89 8.40
CA HIS A 104 -11.32 -1.59 8.22
C HIS A 104 -12.11 -1.54 6.90
N PRO A 105 -13.41 -1.16 6.90
CA PRO A 105 -14.24 -1.23 5.70
C PRO A 105 -13.76 -0.32 4.56
N ALA A 106 -13.11 0.81 4.86
CA ALA A 106 -12.50 1.65 3.84
C ALA A 106 -11.22 1.07 3.20
N LEU A 107 -10.60 0.04 3.75
CA LEU A 107 -9.39 -0.53 3.15
C LEU A 107 -9.72 -1.16 1.79
N LEU A 108 -9.06 -0.71 0.73
CA LEU A 108 -9.13 -1.35 -0.59
C LEU A 108 -8.14 -2.51 -0.66
N CYS A 109 -6.87 -2.20 -0.44
CA CYS A 109 -5.77 -3.15 -0.44
C CYS A 109 -4.52 -2.54 0.23
N LEU A 110 -3.60 -3.42 0.62
CA LEU A 110 -2.26 -3.08 1.10
C LEU A 110 -1.25 -3.25 -0.03
N ALA A 111 -0.41 -2.24 -0.23
CA ALA A 111 0.78 -2.37 -1.07
C ALA A 111 2.00 -2.66 -0.22
N ILE A 112 2.55 -3.87 -0.38
CA ILE A 112 3.71 -4.39 0.34
C ILE A 112 5.04 -3.92 -0.22
N GLY A 113 5.03 -3.10 -1.27
CA GLY A 113 6.21 -2.47 -1.86
C GLY A 113 5.84 -1.63 -3.08
N ASN A 114 6.77 -0.79 -3.53
CA ASN A 114 6.59 0.13 -4.64
C ASN A 114 7.88 0.28 -5.46
N GLU A 115 7.90 -0.19 -6.71
CA GLU A 115 8.95 0.12 -7.69
C GLU A 115 10.38 -0.21 -7.20
N ILE A 116 10.62 -1.46 -6.83
CA ILE A 116 11.99 -1.98 -6.66
C ILE A 116 12.74 -1.74 -7.98
N PRO A 117 13.85 -0.98 -7.99
CA PRO A 117 14.54 -0.62 -9.23
C PRO A 117 15.02 -1.85 -9.99
N ALA A 118 14.91 -1.85 -11.33
CA ALA A 118 15.38 -2.95 -12.17
C ALA A 118 16.84 -3.39 -11.90
N PRO A 119 17.81 -2.48 -11.61
CA PRO A 119 19.15 -2.88 -11.20
C PRO A 119 19.18 -3.71 -9.91
N ILE A 120 18.34 -3.39 -8.92
CA ILE A 120 18.25 -4.14 -7.66
C ILE A 120 17.62 -5.51 -7.90
N VAL A 121 16.56 -5.58 -8.73
CA VAL A 121 15.97 -6.87 -9.13
C VAL A 121 16.99 -7.73 -9.88
N ARG A 122 17.79 -7.14 -10.78
CA ARG A 122 18.86 -7.86 -11.49
C ARG A 122 19.99 -8.30 -10.57
N TRP A 123 20.34 -7.49 -9.57
CA TRP A 123 21.38 -7.79 -8.59
C TRP A 123 21.03 -9.00 -7.73
N HIS A 124 19.83 -9.02 -7.14
CA HIS A 124 19.40 -10.12 -6.28
C HIS A 124 18.80 -11.31 -7.04
N GLY A 125 18.34 -11.09 -8.26
CA GLY A 125 17.59 -12.06 -9.06
C GLY A 125 16.08 -11.99 -8.77
N ALA A 126 15.28 -12.20 -9.82
CA ALA A 126 13.82 -12.10 -9.75
C ALA A 126 13.20 -13.07 -8.73
N HIS A 127 13.73 -14.29 -8.61
CA HIS A 127 13.22 -15.29 -7.66
C HIS A 127 13.41 -14.86 -6.21
N ALA A 128 14.59 -14.36 -5.84
CA ALA A 128 14.84 -13.90 -4.47
C ALA A 128 13.95 -12.70 -4.07
N ILE A 129 13.66 -11.81 -5.03
CA ILE A 129 12.71 -10.71 -4.84
C ILE A 129 11.28 -11.24 -4.70
N ALA A 130 10.86 -12.17 -5.55
CA ALA A 130 9.55 -12.79 -5.49
C ALA A 130 9.34 -13.50 -4.14
N ASP A 131 10.28 -14.33 -3.70
CA ASP A 131 10.23 -15.01 -2.40
C ASP A 131 10.12 -14.02 -1.23
N HIS A 132 10.80 -12.88 -1.33
CA HIS A 132 10.70 -11.85 -0.31
C HIS A 132 9.32 -11.20 -0.30
N LEU A 133 8.80 -10.81 -1.46
CA LEU A 133 7.46 -10.23 -1.58
C LEU A 133 6.38 -11.23 -1.16
N GLU A 134 6.57 -12.53 -1.42
CA GLU A 134 5.66 -13.58 -0.96
C GLU A 134 5.65 -13.68 0.57
N ARG A 135 6.81 -13.60 1.24
CA ARG A 135 6.85 -13.52 2.71
C ARG A 135 6.12 -12.29 3.25
N LEU A 136 6.21 -11.15 2.57
CA LEU A 136 5.46 -9.94 2.97
C LEU A 136 3.97 -10.11 2.74
N TYR A 137 3.57 -10.78 1.65
CA TYR A 137 2.18 -11.14 1.37
C TYR A 137 1.60 -12.02 2.48
N GLU A 138 2.28 -13.11 2.83
CA GLU A 138 1.87 -14.01 3.90
C GLU A 138 1.78 -13.29 5.25
N ALA A 139 2.74 -12.41 5.56
CA ALA A 139 2.70 -11.61 6.78
C ALA A 139 1.47 -10.68 6.85
N VAL A 140 0.95 -10.20 5.71
CA VAL A 140 -0.32 -9.47 5.68
C VAL A 140 -1.50 -10.42 5.89
N LYS A 141 -1.53 -11.56 5.19
CA LYS A 141 -2.64 -12.53 5.28
C LYS A 141 -2.79 -13.15 6.67
N GLU A 142 -1.70 -13.30 7.41
CA GLU A 142 -1.74 -13.74 8.80
C GLU A 142 -2.40 -12.72 9.74
N GLU A 143 -2.32 -11.42 9.44
CA GLU A 143 -2.95 -10.35 10.24
C GLU A 143 -4.38 -10.03 9.78
N ASP A 144 -4.62 -10.11 8.47
CA ASP A 144 -5.93 -9.90 7.83
C ASP A 144 -6.07 -10.82 6.61
N PRO A 145 -6.71 -12.00 6.77
CA PRO A 145 -6.87 -12.98 5.69
C PRO A 145 -7.67 -12.45 4.49
N ASP A 146 -8.58 -11.50 4.74
CA ASP A 146 -9.47 -10.94 3.73
C ASP A 146 -8.88 -9.70 3.04
N ALA A 147 -7.80 -9.12 3.57
CA ALA A 147 -7.15 -7.96 2.98
C ALA A 147 -6.59 -8.31 1.59
N LEU A 148 -6.95 -7.50 0.59
CA LEU A 148 -6.31 -7.58 -0.72
C LEU A 148 -4.87 -7.03 -0.62
N VAL A 149 -3.94 -7.69 -1.29
CA VAL A 149 -2.51 -7.36 -1.26
C VAL A 149 -1.99 -7.16 -2.68
N THR A 150 -1.14 -6.15 -2.84
CA THR A 150 -0.50 -5.83 -4.11
C THR A 150 0.95 -5.39 -3.93
N TYR A 151 1.69 -5.39 -5.03
CA TYR A 151 2.96 -4.72 -5.17
C TYR A 151 2.82 -3.74 -6.33
N VAL A 152 3.18 -2.47 -6.10
CA VAL A 152 3.11 -1.45 -7.15
C VAL A 152 4.36 -1.54 -8.00
N ASN A 153 4.24 -2.12 -9.18
CA ASN A 153 5.34 -2.39 -10.07
C ASN A 153 5.62 -1.19 -11.00
N TYR A 154 6.78 -1.19 -11.64
CA TYR A 154 7.17 -0.26 -12.69
C TYR A 154 7.46 -1.05 -13.98
N PRO A 155 7.11 -0.57 -15.20
CA PRO A 155 7.20 -1.36 -16.43
C PRO A 155 8.58 -1.99 -16.69
N THR A 156 9.67 -1.36 -16.24
CA THR A 156 11.03 -1.90 -16.44
C THR A 156 11.32 -3.20 -15.68
N THR A 157 10.42 -3.61 -14.78
CA THR A 157 10.46 -4.86 -14.03
C THR A 157 9.24 -5.74 -14.31
N GLU A 158 8.67 -5.64 -15.52
CA GLU A 158 7.53 -6.48 -15.96
C GLU A 158 7.82 -7.98 -15.94
N TYR A 159 9.09 -8.38 -16.05
CA TYR A 159 9.53 -9.78 -15.96
C TYR A 159 9.47 -10.35 -14.53
N LEU A 160 9.17 -9.53 -13.51
CA LEU A 160 8.95 -9.98 -12.15
C LEU A 160 7.51 -10.48 -12.01
N GLU A 161 7.32 -11.79 -12.22
CA GLU A 161 6.02 -12.45 -12.05
C GLU A 161 5.74 -12.73 -10.57
N LEU A 162 4.57 -12.26 -10.10
CA LEU A 162 4.14 -12.35 -8.69
C LEU A 162 2.72 -12.94 -8.63
N PRO A 163 2.54 -14.24 -8.95
CA PRO A 163 1.22 -14.85 -9.12
C PRO A 163 0.41 -14.96 -7.82
N PHE A 164 1.05 -14.79 -6.66
CA PHE A 164 0.41 -14.79 -5.35
C PHE A 164 -0.32 -13.48 -5.01
N LEU A 165 -0.10 -12.38 -5.75
CA LEU A 165 -0.77 -11.11 -5.47
C LEU A 165 -2.26 -11.16 -5.84
N ASP A 166 -3.10 -10.50 -5.03
CA ASP A 166 -4.55 -10.46 -5.27
C ASP A 166 -4.93 -9.50 -6.41
N LEU A 167 -4.08 -8.50 -6.67
CA LEU A 167 -4.23 -7.56 -7.78
C LEU A 167 -2.89 -7.03 -8.27
N VAL A 168 -2.83 -6.80 -9.58
CA VAL A 168 -1.65 -6.25 -10.26
C VAL A 168 -1.76 -4.74 -10.34
N CYS A 169 -0.69 -4.02 -9.99
CA CYS A 169 -0.64 -2.57 -10.02
C CYS A 169 0.65 -2.09 -10.70
N PHE A 170 0.54 -1.12 -11.61
CA PHE A 170 1.67 -0.53 -12.32
C PHE A 170 1.57 1.00 -12.30
N ASN A 171 2.70 1.67 -12.05
CA ASN A 171 2.83 3.09 -12.34
C ASN A 171 3.21 3.27 -13.82
N VAL A 172 2.38 3.99 -14.58
CA VAL A 172 2.60 4.31 -15.99
C VAL A 172 2.50 5.83 -16.14
N TYR A 173 3.51 6.43 -16.77
CA TYR A 173 3.64 7.88 -16.96
C TYR A 173 3.60 8.23 -18.45
#